data_AF-A0A843I6S4-F1
#
_entry.id   AF-A0A843I6S4-F1
#
_cell.length_a   1.000
_cell.length_b   1.000
_cell.length_c   1.000
_cell.angle_alpha   90.00
_cell.angle_beta   90.00
_cell.angle_gamma   90.00
#
_symmetry.space_group_name_H-M   'P 1'
#
loop_
_entity.id
_entity.type
_entity.pdbx_description
1 polymer ?
#
loop_
_entity_poly.entity_id
_entity_poly.type
_entity_poly.pdbx_seq_one_letter_code
_entity_poly.pdbx_strand_id
1 'polypeptide(L)'
;MARLKRYEEAVKLIAARSGLPHLSSVDIYVVSTDARSRAYARIWGIPRPLQEALGLEPGYVVELLPTFWTLDCRGQVKVLAHEIAHIPRTASGAVRPHNRAFWADFKVIYKNADGVCGIIEGEGGRGRTRAP
;
A
#
# COMPACT_ATOMS: atom_id res chain seq x y z
N MET A 1 -13.84 -7.46 7.03
CA MET A 1 -12.67 -6.59 6.85
C MET A 1 -11.65 -6.92 7.93
N ALA A 2 -10.41 -7.22 7.55
CA ALA A 2 -9.34 -7.57 8.49
C ALA A 2 -8.15 -6.64 8.30
N ARG A 3 -7.52 -6.19 9.40
CA ARG A 3 -6.31 -5.36 9.38
C ARG A 3 -5.07 -6.26 9.27
N LEU A 4 -4.18 -5.95 8.32
CA LEU A 4 -3.06 -6.80 7.94
C LEU A 4 -1.71 -6.19 8.34
N LYS A 5 -1.29 -6.45 9.59
CA LYS A 5 -0.07 -5.86 10.18
C LYS A 5 1.20 -6.10 9.37
N ARG A 6 1.37 -7.31 8.82
CA ARG A 6 2.54 -7.65 7.99
C ARG A 6 2.60 -6.84 6.70
N TYR A 7 1.45 -6.52 6.11
CA TYR A 7 1.41 -5.65 4.93
C TYR A 7 1.62 -4.18 5.30
N GLU A 8 1.19 -3.74 6.50
CA GLU A 8 1.57 -2.42 7.03
C GLU A 8 3.08 -2.29 7.20
N GLU A 9 3.73 -3.30 7.77
CA GLU A 9 5.19 -3.36 7.93
C GLU A 9 5.90 -3.33 6.57
N ALA A 10 5.43 -4.13 5.60
CA ALA A 10 5.94 -4.14 4.24
C ALA A 10 5.86 -2.75 3.60
N VAL A 11 4.70 -2.11 3.66
CA VAL A 11 4.49 -0.76 3.09
C VAL A 11 5.37 0.28 3.78
N LYS A 12 5.45 0.24 5.12
CA LYS A 12 6.29 1.17 5.90
C LYS A 12 7.77 1.00 5.58
N LEU A 13 8.23 -0.23 5.38
CA LEU A 13 9.61 -0.49 4.97
C LEU A 13 9.91 0.07 3.57
N ILE A 14 9.02 -0.15 2.60
CA ILE A 14 9.17 0.42 1.25
C ILE A 14 9.19 1.95 1.33
N ALA A 15 8.24 2.55 2.06
CA ALA A 15 8.14 3.99 2.25
C ALA A 15 9.44 4.57 2.81
N ALA A 16 9.97 3.99 3.89
CA ALA A 16 11.23 4.41 4.49
C ALA A 16 12.42 4.31 3.52
N ARG A 17 12.53 3.20 2.78
CA ARG A 17 13.63 2.98 1.82
C ARG A 17 13.53 3.84 0.56
N SER A 18 12.34 4.30 0.20
CA SER A 18 12.13 5.16 -0.97
C SER A 18 12.79 6.54 -0.84
N GLY A 19 13.12 6.98 0.39
CA GLY A 19 13.64 8.31 0.65
C GLY A 19 12.64 9.44 0.38
N LEU A 20 11.34 9.12 0.32
CA LEU A 20 10.25 10.07 0.11
C LEU A 20 9.63 10.47 1.47
N PRO A 21 9.96 11.66 2.03
CA PRO A 21 9.62 11.98 3.42
C PRO A 21 8.11 11.99 3.71
N HIS A 22 7.30 12.40 2.72
CA HIS A 22 5.85 12.47 2.83
C HIS A 22 5.17 11.12 3.04
N LEU A 23 5.80 10.00 2.68
CA LEU A 23 5.26 8.66 2.93
C LEU A 23 5.49 8.23 4.38
N SER A 24 6.56 8.73 5.01
CA SER A 24 6.89 8.46 6.42
C SER A 24 6.21 9.43 7.38
N SER A 25 5.62 10.51 6.88
CA SER A 25 4.94 11.53 7.68
C SER A 25 3.44 11.28 7.86
N VAL A 26 2.92 10.14 7.37
CA VAL A 26 1.51 9.78 7.45
C VAL A 26 1.36 8.35 7.91
N ASP A 27 0.25 8.07 8.58
CA ASP A 27 -0.10 6.69 8.87
C ASP A 27 -0.63 5.99 7.62
N ILE A 28 -0.07 4.81 7.33
CA ILE A 28 -0.55 3.93 6.27
C ILE A 28 -0.98 2.61 6.90
N TYR A 29 -2.26 2.31 6.76
CA TYR A 29 -2.90 1.09 7.21
C TYR A 29 -3.19 0.17 6.03
N VAL A 30 -3.22 -1.13 6.26
CA VAL A 30 -3.58 -2.10 5.23
C VAL A 30 -4.70 -2.99 5.74
N VAL A 31 -5.77 -3.08 4.96
CA VAL A 31 -6.93 -3.93 5.25
C VAL A 31 -7.25 -4.83 4.08
N SER A 32 -7.88 -5.97 4.35
CA SER A 32 -8.47 -6.84 3.33
C SER A 32 -9.99 -6.83 3.43
N THR A 33 -10.65 -6.80 2.27
CA THR A 33 -12.11 -6.88 2.14
C THR A 33 -12.51 -7.90 1.07
N ASP A 34 -13.76 -8.37 1.13
CA ASP A 34 -14.35 -9.25 0.12
C ASP A 34 -15.11 -8.48 -0.96
N ALA A 35 -14.81 -7.19 -1.12
CA ALA A 35 -15.50 -6.34 -2.08
C ALA A 35 -15.25 -6.81 -3.53
N ARG A 36 -16.32 -6.93 -4.31
CA ARG A 36 -16.25 -7.40 -5.70
C ARG A 36 -15.81 -6.27 -6.62
N SER A 37 -14.67 -6.44 -7.29
CA SER A 37 -14.07 -5.45 -8.19
C SER A 37 -13.02 -6.13 -9.09
N ARG A 38 -12.69 -5.48 -10.22
CA ARG A 38 -11.59 -5.92 -11.11
C ARG A 38 -10.22 -5.41 -10.66
N ALA A 39 -10.19 -4.41 -9.77
CA ALA A 39 -8.95 -3.88 -9.20
C ALA A 39 -8.32 -4.89 -8.22
N TYR A 40 -6.99 -4.84 -8.07
CA TYR A 40 -6.27 -5.63 -7.06
C TYR A 40 -6.31 -4.97 -5.69
N ALA A 41 -6.20 -3.64 -5.65
CA ALA A 41 -6.28 -2.85 -4.43
C ALA A 41 -6.89 -1.48 -4.72
N ARG A 42 -7.14 -0.73 -3.65
CA ARG A 42 -7.50 0.69 -3.67
C ARG A 42 -6.75 1.40 -2.56
N ILE A 43 -6.61 2.72 -2.69
CA ILE A 43 -6.15 3.58 -1.62
C ILE A 43 -7.21 4.62 -1.29
N TRP A 44 -7.38 4.81 0.02
CA TRP A 44 -8.26 5.79 0.62
C TRP A 44 -7.41 6.75 1.44
N GLY A 45 -7.62 8.04 1.31
CA GLY A 45 -7.08 9.04 2.22
C GLY A 45 -8.21 9.65 3.06
N ILE A 46 -7.93 10.03 4.30
CA ILE A 46 -8.92 10.72 5.14
C ILE A 46 -9.12 12.13 4.56
N PRO A 47 -10.31 12.53 4.10
CA PRO A 47 -10.52 13.87 3.56
C PRO A 47 -10.34 14.95 4.63
N ARG A 48 -9.81 16.11 4.25
CA ARG A 48 -9.53 17.22 5.16
C ARG A 48 -10.71 17.65 6.06
N PRO A 49 -11.97 17.74 5.57
CA PRO A 49 -13.09 18.05 6.46
C PRO A 49 -13.28 17.03 7.60
N LEU A 50 -13.01 15.75 7.35
CA LEU A 50 -13.09 14.72 8.40
C LEU A 50 -11.91 14.80 9.37
N GLN A 51 -10.72 15.16 8.88
CA GLN A 51 -9.57 15.44 9.74
C GLN A 51 -9.88 16.57 10.73
N GLU A 52 -10.36 17.70 10.20
CA GLU A 52 -10.64 18.89 11.00
C GLU A 52 -11.81 18.68 11.96
N ALA A 53 -12.91 18.05 11.52
CA ALA A 53 -14.08 17.82 12.36
C ALA A 53 -13.83 16.79 13.49
N LEU A 54 -12.94 15.81 13.26
CA LEU A 54 -12.71 14.70 14.20
C LEU A 54 -11.35 14.78 14.92
N GLY A 55 -10.53 15.80 14.64
CA GLY A 55 -9.19 15.94 15.22
C GLY A 55 -8.23 14.82 14.81
N LEU A 56 -8.33 14.35 13.57
CA LEU A 56 -7.49 13.26 13.05
C LEU A 56 -6.30 13.81 12.26
N GLU A 57 -5.17 13.15 12.40
CA GLU A 57 -4.02 13.35 11.52
C GLU A 57 -4.28 12.79 10.12
N PRO A 58 -3.56 13.27 9.08
CA PRO A 58 -3.64 12.68 7.75
C PRO A 58 -3.24 11.21 7.77
N GLY A 59 -4.11 10.36 7.23
CA GLY A 59 -3.88 8.92 7.17
C GLY A 59 -4.46 8.31 5.89
N TYR A 60 -3.92 7.15 5.55
CA TYR A 60 -4.31 6.38 4.37
C TYR A 60 -4.59 4.93 4.70
N VAL A 61 -5.52 4.34 3.97
CA VAL A 61 -5.84 2.91 4.04
C VAL A 61 -5.67 2.31 2.65
N VAL A 62 -4.77 1.34 2.54
CA VAL A 62 -4.70 0.44 1.37
C VAL A 62 -5.68 -0.70 1.60
N GLU A 63 -6.68 -0.81 0.74
CA GLU A 63 -7.69 -1.87 0.73
C GLU A 63 -7.27 -2.93 -0.30
N LEU A 64 -6.90 -4.12 0.17
CA LEU A 64 -6.61 -5.28 -0.66
C LEU A 64 -7.90 -6.04 -0.99
N LEU A 65 -8.09 -6.35 -2.27
CA LEU A 65 -9.29 -7.01 -2.79
C LEU A 65 -9.03 -8.49 -3.07
N PRO A 66 -10.06 -9.33 -3.28
CA PRO A 66 -9.88 -10.78 -3.46
C PRO A 66 -8.92 -11.17 -4.59
N THR A 67 -8.91 -10.40 -5.67
CA THR A 67 -8.00 -10.59 -6.82
C THR A 67 -6.53 -10.35 -6.47
N PHE A 68 -6.22 -9.57 -5.42
CA PHE A 68 -4.84 -9.33 -4.97
C PHE A 68 -4.11 -10.65 -4.66
N TRP A 69 -4.81 -11.59 -4.06
CA TRP A 69 -4.25 -12.86 -3.58
C TRP A 69 -3.87 -13.81 -4.72
N THR A 70 -4.29 -13.54 -5.96
CA THR A 70 -3.88 -14.32 -7.13
C THR A 70 -2.52 -13.91 -7.66
N LEU A 71 -1.96 -12.80 -7.17
CA LEU A 71 -0.64 -12.31 -7.56
C LEU A 71 0.46 -13.05 -6.80
N ASP A 72 1.58 -13.27 -7.49
CA ASP A 72 2.84 -13.63 -6.85
C ASP A 72 3.36 -12.45 -6.02
N CYS A 73 4.38 -12.70 -5.18
CA CYS A 73 4.88 -11.64 -4.32
C CYS A 73 5.32 -10.39 -5.10
N ARG A 74 6.00 -10.56 -6.24
CA ARG A 74 6.45 -9.43 -7.06
C ARG A 74 5.26 -8.59 -7.56
N GLY A 75 4.18 -9.23 -7.99
CA GLY A 75 2.94 -8.58 -8.35
C GLY A 75 2.30 -7.85 -7.18
N GLN A 76 2.26 -8.48 -6.00
CA GLN A 76 1.75 -7.86 -4.77
C GLN A 76 2.55 -6.60 -4.39
N VAL A 77 3.88 -6.69 -4.39
CA VAL A 77 4.78 -5.55 -4.14
C VAL A 77 4.54 -4.42 -5.14
N LYS A 78 4.37 -4.76 -6.43
CA LYS A 78 4.06 -3.77 -7.46
C LYS A 78 2.74 -3.06 -7.20
N VAL A 79 1.70 -3.78 -6.76
CA VAL A 79 0.39 -3.20 -6.42
C VAL A 79 0.51 -2.31 -5.18
N LEU A 80 1.17 -2.75 -4.11
CA LEU A 80 1.37 -1.92 -2.91
C LEU A 80 2.12 -0.63 -3.25
N ALA A 81 3.18 -0.72 -4.06
CA ALA A 81 3.91 0.45 -4.54
C ALA A 81 3.05 1.39 -5.38
N HIS A 82 2.14 0.84 -6.20
CA HIS A 82 1.17 1.61 -6.98
C HIS A 82 0.23 2.39 -6.08
N GLU A 83 -0.39 1.72 -5.11
CA GLU A 83 -1.34 2.35 -4.20
C GLU A 83 -0.69 3.50 -3.41
N ILE A 84 0.48 3.29 -2.80
CA ILE A 84 1.11 4.36 -1.99
C ILE A 84 1.73 5.48 -2.82
N ALA A 85 2.02 5.27 -4.11
CA ALA A 85 2.45 6.34 -5.01
C ALA A 85 1.36 7.39 -5.28
N HIS A 86 0.11 7.08 -4.96
CA HIS A 86 -0.98 8.03 -4.98
C HIS A 86 -0.96 9.01 -3.79
N ILE A 87 -0.19 8.74 -2.74
CA ILE A 87 -0.05 9.66 -1.61
C ILE A 87 0.70 10.91 -2.09
N PRO A 88 0.11 12.12 -2.02
CA PRO A 88 0.75 13.33 -2.46
C PRO A 88 1.84 13.78 -1.48
N ARG A 89 2.82 14.55 -2.00
CA ARG A 89 3.89 15.18 -1.21
C ARG A 89 3.40 16.14 -0.13
N THR A 90 2.17 16.64 -0.27
CA THR A 90 1.50 17.46 0.74
C THR A 90 1.01 16.66 1.95
N ALA A 91 1.02 15.31 1.87
CA ALA A 91 0.57 14.44 2.95
C ALA A 91 -0.84 14.79 3.47
N SER A 92 -1.72 15.33 2.62
CA SER A 92 -2.93 16.03 3.07
C SER A 92 -4.18 15.16 3.25
N GLY A 93 -4.07 13.84 3.06
CA GLY A 93 -5.20 12.91 2.96
C GLY A 93 -5.91 12.88 1.59
N ALA A 94 -5.39 13.61 0.60
CA ALA A 94 -5.89 13.55 -0.78
C ALA A 94 -5.26 12.37 -1.54
N VAL A 95 -5.95 11.85 -2.56
CA VAL A 95 -5.42 10.78 -3.43
C VAL A 95 -5.11 11.36 -4.81
N ARG A 96 -3.84 11.35 -5.20
CA ARG A 96 -3.35 11.90 -6.49
C ARG A 96 -3.79 11.02 -7.66
N PRO A 97 -4.07 11.54 -8.88
CA PRO A 97 -4.26 10.70 -10.07
C PRO A 97 -2.93 10.18 -10.66
N HIS A 98 -2.97 9.34 -11.70
CA HIS A 98 -1.79 8.86 -12.45
C HIS A 98 -1.12 9.94 -13.31
N ASN A 99 -0.59 10.97 -12.67
CA ASN A 99 0.14 12.06 -13.31
C ASN A 99 1.67 11.83 -13.30
N ARG A 100 2.43 12.81 -13.79
CA ARG A 100 3.91 12.73 -13.83
C ARG A 100 4.54 12.47 -12.44
N ALA A 101 4.03 13.11 -11.39
CA ALA A 101 4.58 12.95 -10.04
C ALA A 101 4.29 11.54 -9.50
N PHE A 102 3.09 11.00 -9.76
CA PHE A 102 2.75 9.61 -9.44
C PHE A 102 3.77 8.64 -10.05
N TRP A 103 4.03 8.75 -11.36
CA TRP A 103 4.95 7.82 -12.03
C TRP A 103 6.40 7.98 -11.58
N ALA A 104 6.81 9.19 -11.19
CA ALA A 104 8.12 9.41 -10.60
C ALA A 104 8.26 8.72 -9.24
N ASP A 105 7.29 8.93 -8.35
CA ASP A 105 7.29 8.34 -7.01
C ASP A 105 7.16 6.81 -7.10
N PHE A 106 6.25 6.27 -7.92
CA PHE A 106 6.08 4.83 -8.15
C PHE A 106 7.38 4.12 -8.55
N LYS A 107 8.15 4.70 -9.49
CA LYS A 107 9.43 4.13 -9.94
C LYS A 107 10.43 4.03 -8.80
N VAL A 108 10.52 5.07 -7.97
CA VAL A 108 11.42 5.11 -6.82
C VAL A 108 10.97 4.10 -5.76
N ILE A 109 9.69 4.07 -5.43
CA ILE A 109 9.09 3.16 -4.46
C ILE A 109 9.34 1.70 -4.87
N TYR A 110 8.97 1.33 -6.10
CA TYR A 110 9.09 -0.05 -6.58
C TYR A 110 10.55 -0.52 -6.70
N LYS A 111 11.47 0.36 -7.11
CA LYS A 111 12.92 0.05 -7.16
C LYS A 111 13.50 -0.25 -5.77
N ASN A 112 12.94 0.31 -4.71
CA ASN A 112 13.43 0.15 -3.33
C ASN A 112 12.66 -0.91 -2.53
N ALA A 113 11.84 -1.74 -3.20
CA ALA A 113 11.00 -2.75 -2.55
C ALA A 113 11.66 -4.14 -2.46
N ASP A 114 12.96 -4.24 -2.70
CA ASP A 114 13.70 -5.50 -2.62
C ASP A 114 13.63 -6.13 -1.21
N GLY A 115 13.45 -7.45 -1.15
CA GLY A 115 13.38 -8.20 0.11
C GLY A 115 12.06 -8.07 0.89
N VAL A 116 11.10 -7.25 0.42
CA VAL A 116 9.77 -7.12 1.06
C VAL A 116 8.98 -8.43 1.03
N CYS A 117 9.27 -9.31 0.07
CA CYS A 117 8.63 -10.62 -0.01
C CYS A 117 8.79 -11.46 1.27
N GLY A 118 9.92 -11.37 1.95
CA GLY A 118 10.10 -12.08 3.23
C GLY A 118 9.10 -11.65 4.30
N ILE A 119 8.69 -10.37 4.30
CA ILE A 119 7.69 -9.82 5.23
C ILE A 119 6.28 -10.24 4.82
N ILE A 120 5.97 -10.18 3.53
CA ILE A 120 4.67 -10.51 2.95
C ILE A 120 4.37 -12.02 3.05
N GLU A 121 5.36 -12.88 2.80
CA GLU A 121 5.22 -14.34 2.82
C GLU A 121 5.43 -14.92 4.22
N GLY A 122 6.39 -14.37 4.98
CA GLY A 122 6.61 -14.66 6.40
C GLY A 122 7.49 -15.89 6.58
N GLU A 123 7.99 -16.09 7.79
CA GLU A 123 8.73 -17.30 8.16
C GLU A 123 7.76 -18.50 8.17
N GLY A 124 7.55 -19.11 7.01
CA GLY A 124 6.59 -20.21 6.83
C GLY A 124 6.08 -20.41 5.39
N GLY A 125 6.42 -19.55 4.44
CA GLY A 125 6.03 -19.68 3.03
C GLY A 125 6.75 -20.78 2.24
N ARG A 126 7.09 -21.92 2.84
CA ARG A 126 7.56 -23.10 2.10
C ARG A 126 6.35 -23.96 1.76
N GLY A 127 5.88 -23.83 0.51
CA GLY A 127 4.96 -24.82 -0.10
C GLY A 127 3.48 -24.49 -0.01
N ARG A 128 2.98 -23.69 -0.96
CA ARG A 128 1.70 -24.05 -1.61
C ARG A 128 2.05 -24.63 -2.98
N THR A 129 2.54 -25.87 -2.95
CA THR A 129 2.45 -26.78 -4.10
C THR A 129 0.98 -26.83 -4.49
N ARG A 130 0.68 -26.46 -5.74
CA ARG A 130 -0.57 -26.85 -6.38
C ARG A 130 -0.57 -28.38 -6.46
N ALA A 131 -1.66 -29.00 -6.01
CA ALA A 131 -2.00 -30.38 -6.33
C ALA A 131 -3.53 -30.49 -6.36
N PRO A 132 -4.11 -31.41 -7.14
CA PRO A 132 -3.69 -31.94 -8.45
C PRO A 132 -4.30 -31.16 -9.63
#